data_AF-A0A101FWX7-F1
#
_entry.id   AF-A0A101FWX7-F1
#
_cell.length_a   1.000
_cell.length_b   1.000
_cell.length_c   1.000
_cell.angle_alpha   90.00
_cell.angle_beta   90.00
_cell.angle_gamma   90.00
#
_symmetry.space_group_name_H-M   'P 1'
#
loop_
_entity.id
_entity.type
_entity.pdbx_description
1 polymer ?
#
loop_
_entity_poly.entity_id
_entity_poly.type
_entity_poly.pdbx_seq_one_letter_code
_entity_poly.pdbx_strand_id
1 'polypeptide(L)'
;MKDIVREKPIKFNIPRRIKRLSDLAYNLWWVWHPEAQRLFKDIDELLWEDSYHNPIVFLRDVDRARLNAATNDRYFLDQYDRVMHEFDRYLKENDTWFSKSYPDLTDELMAYFSFEFGLHESLMVYAGGLGILSGDHLKEASDLGIPLVAVGFVYTYGYFSQRISEDGWQHADNVP
;
A
#
# COMPACT_ATOMS: atom_id res chain seq x y z
N MET A 1 -1.89 -23.78 -18.68
CA MET A 1 -1.72 -22.41 -18.15
C MET A 1 -0.28 -22.27 -17.71
N LYS A 2 0.39 -21.14 -17.97
CA LYS A 2 1.69 -20.89 -17.35
C LYS A 2 1.44 -20.54 -15.89
N ASP A 3 2.14 -21.19 -14.97
CA ASP A 3 2.11 -20.82 -13.56
C ASP A 3 2.59 -19.36 -13.44
N ILE A 4 1.74 -18.50 -12.89
CA ILE A 4 2.12 -17.12 -12.59
C ILE A 4 2.99 -17.18 -11.34
N VAL A 5 4.30 -17.11 -11.53
CA VAL A 5 5.26 -17.06 -10.43
C VAL A 5 5.26 -15.64 -9.83
N ARG A 6 4.77 -15.52 -8.59
CA ARG A 6 4.78 -14.25 -7.83
C ARG A 6 6.03 -14.22 -6.94
N GLU A 7 7.10 -13.62 -7.42
CA GLU A 7 8.31 -13.37 -6.61
C GLU A 7 8.34 -11.93 -6.12
N LYS A 8 8.65 -11.72 -4.83
CA LYS A 8 8.94 -10.39 -4.30
C LYS A 8 10.29 -9.95 -4.87
N PRO A 9 10.33 -8.90 -5.72
CA PRO A 9 11.54 -8.57 -6.48
C PRO A 9 12.66 -7.99 -5.61
N ILE A 10 12.32 -7.39 -4.46
CA ILE A 10 13.28 -6.74 -3.57
C ILE A 10 13.30 -7.49 -2.24
N LYS A 11 14.51 -7.82 -1.79
CA LYS A 11 14.78 -8.38 -0.47
C LYS A 11 15.38 -7.28 0.40
N PHE A 12 14.71 -6.96 1.50
CA PHE A 12 15.17 -5.94 2.43
C PHE A 12 16.05 -6.55 3.53
N ASN A 13 17.09 -5.83 3.94
CA ASN A 13 17.91 -6.20 5.09
C ASN A 13 17.30 -5.63 6.38
N ILE A 14 16.28 -6.31 6.91
CA ILE A 14 15.53 -5.89 8.10
C ILE A 14 15.88 -6.78 9.31
N PRO A 15 16.04 -6.23 10.53
CA PRO A 15 16.21 -7.02 11.75
C PRO A 15 15.08 -8.04 11.95
N ARG A 16 15.41 -9.23 12.48
CA ARG A 16 14.44 -10.33 12.66
C ARG A 16 13.18 -9.90 13.44
N ARG A 17 13.31 -9.04 14.45
CA ARG A 17 12.22 -8.60 15.32
C ARG A 17 11.09 -7.86 14.60
N ILE A 18 11.45 -7.13 13.54
CA ILE A 18 10.54 -6.28 12.76
C ILE A 18 10.50 -6.69 11.28
N LYS A 19 10.97 -7.91 10.97
CA LYS A 19 11.16 -8.40 9.60
C LYS A 19 9.89 -8.30 8.75
N ARG A 20 8.71 -8.43 9.37
CA ARG A 20 7.42 -8.40 8.65
C ARG A 20 7.00 -7.01 8.17
N LEU A 21 7.78 -5.95 8.44
CA LEU A 21 7.63 -4.69 7.69
C LEU A 21 7.72 -4.92 6.18
N SER A 22 8.47 -5.94 5.73
CA SER A 22 8.48 -6.35 4.32
C SER A 22 7.16 -6.93 3.84
N ASP A 23 6.37 -7.56 4.70
CA ASP A 23 5.06 -8.10 4.33
C ASP A 23 4.06 -6.97 4.17
N LEU A 24 4.07 -6.04 5.13
CA LEU A 24 3.27 -4.83 5.10
C LEU A 24 3.58 -3.99 3.86
N ALA A 25 4.86 -3.74 3.55
CA ALA A 25 5.24 -2.93 2.39
C ALA A 25 4.73 -3.46 1.04
N TYR A 26 4.56 -4.79 0.91
CA TYR A 26 4.09 -5.46 -0.31
C TYR A 26 2.58 -5.69 -0.36
N ASN A 27 1.81 -5.25 0.63
CA ASN A 27 0.36 -5.40 0.67
C ASN A 27 -0.30 -4.05 0.90
N LEU A 28 -1.11 -3.57 -0.04
CA LEU A 28 -1.71 -2.23 0.01
C LEU A 28 -2.69 -1.99 1.16
N TRP A 29 -2.98 -2.98 2.01
CA TRP A 29 -3.76 -2.78 3.24
C TRP A 29 -3.31 -1.56 4.06
N TRP A 30 -2.00 -1.28 4.13
CA TRP A 30 -1.48 -0.11 4.86
C TRP A 30 -2.01 1.25 4.34
N VAL A 31 -2.47 1.30 3.09
CA VAL A 31 -2.91 2.54 2.42
C VAL A 31 -4.10 3.18 3.13
N TRP A 32 -5.03 2.40 3.69
CA TRP A 32 -6.17 2.91 4.45
C TRP A 32 -6.07 2.63 5.96
N HIS A 33 -4.88 2.24 6.44
CA HIS A 33 -4.61 1.98 7.85
C HIS A 33 -3.51 2.93 8.36
N PRO A 34 -3.88 4.09 8.94
CA PRO A 34 -2.90 5.11 9.36
C PRO A 34 -1.84 4.60 10.34
N GLU A 35 -2.20 3.65 11.21
CA GLU A 35 -1.23 3.06 12.16
C GLU A 35 -0.13 2.27 11.45
N ALA A 36 -0.45 1.61 10.33
CA ALA A 36 0.54 0.92 9.51
C ALA A 36 1.52 1.89 8.85
N GLN A 37 1.04 3.04 8.37
CA GLN A 37 1.90 4.11 7.83
C GLN A 37 2.81 4.71 8.89
N ARG A 38 2.30 4.90 10.11
CA ARG A 38 3.08 5.42 11.24
C ARG A 38 4.29 4.55 11.57
N LEU A 39 4.24 3.23 11.35
CA LEU A 39 5.42 2.39 11.57
C LEU A 39 6.62 2.81 10.71
N PHE A 40 6.40 3.24 9.47
CA PHE A 40 7.49 3.71 8.62
C PHE A 40 7.94 5.10 9.04
N LYS A 41 6.98 6.00 9.29
CA LYS A 41 7.23 7.36 9.78
C LYS A 41 8.03 7.39 11.09
N ASP A 42 7.69 6.54 12.06
CA ASP A 42 8.34 6.50 13.38
C ASP A 42 9.79 5.99 13.30
N ILE A 43 10.15 5.23 12.26
CA ILE A 43 11.54 4.79 12.04
C ILE A 43 12.40 5.95 11.53
N ASP A 44 11.92 6.67 10.51
CA ASP A 44 12.59 7.84 9.95
C ASP A 44 11.59 8.74 9.21
N GLU A 45 11.11 9.79 9.87
CA GLU A 45 10.07 10.68 9.32
C GLU A 45 10.53 11.39 8.05
N LEU A 46 11.79 11.86 8.01
CA LEU A 46 12.31 12.58 6.85
C LEU A 46 12.39 11.67 5.63
N LEU A 47 12.94 10.46 5.80
CA LEU A 47 12.98 9.50 4.70
C LEU A 47 11.59 9.05 4.26
N TRP A 48 10.63 8.96 5.19
CA TRP A 48 9.26 8.61 4.84
C TRP A 48 8.63 9.63 3.89
N GLU A 49 8.79 10.92 4.18
CA GLU A 49 8.35 12.02 3.31
C GLU A 49 9.15 12.04 1.98
N ASP A 50 10.48 11.91 2.02
CA ASP A 50 11.33 11.90 0.83
C ASP A 50 11.04 10.71 -0.11
N SER A 51 10.53 9.61 0.45
CA SER A 51 10.14 8.42 -0.30
C SER A 51 8.76 8.51 -0.94
N TYR A 52 8.07 9.67 -0.85
CA TYR A 52 6.66 9.83 -1.23
C TYR A 52 5.78 8.75 -0.61
N HIS A 53 6.02 8.47 0.68
CA HIS A 53 5.24 7.53 1.48
C HIS A 53 5.19 6.13 0.84
N ASN A 54 6.27 5.73 0.16
CA ASN A 54 6.41 4.44 -0.48
C ASN A 54 7.22 3.49 0.40
N PRO A 55 6.59 2.48 1.04
CA PRO A 55 7.29 1.61 1.99
C PRO A 55 8.34 0.71 1.33
N ILE A 56 8.25 0.47 0.02
CA ILE A 56 9.25 -0.28 -0.73
C ILE A 56 10.53 0.55 -0.91
N VAL A 57 10.39 1.81 -1.31
CA VAL A 57 11.51 2.76 -1.44
C VAL A 57 12.11 3.03 -0.07
N PHE A 58 11.27 3.32 0.93
CA PHE A 58 11.69 3.51 2.31
C PHE A 58 12.55 2.35 2.83
N LEU A 59 12.06 1.10 2.75
CA LEU A 59 12.79 -0.06 3.29
C LEU A 59 14.07 -0.40 2.50
N ARG A 60 14.18 0.09 1.25
CA ARG A 60 15.41 -0.04 0.46
C ARG A 60 16.48 0.95 0.93
N ASP A 61 16.06 2.16 1.29
CA ASP A 61 16.96 3.31 1.47
C ASP A 61 17.23 3.63 2.96
N VAL A 62 16.42 3.11 3.88
CA VAL A 62 16.56 3.35 5.33
C VAL A 62 17.86 2.81 5.90
N ASP A 63 18.53 3.62 6.73
CA ASP A 63 19.75 3.21 7.43
C ASP A 63 19.45 2.05 8.40
N ARG A 64 20.33 1.05 8.38
CA ARG A 64 20.30 -0.08 9.31
C ARG A 64 20.34 0.38 10.77
N ALA A 65 21.02 1.48 11.09
CA ALA A 65 21.07 2.03 12.44
C ALA A 65 19.67 2.45 12.94
N ARG A 66 18.83 3.05 12.08
CA ARG A 66 17.44 3.43 12.40
C ARG A 66 16.58 2.21 12.68
N LEU A 67 16.67 1.20 11.82
CA LEU A 67 15.96 -0.07 12.03
C LEU A 67 16.38 -0.76 13.34
N ASN A 68 17.68 -0.77 13.65
CA ASN A 68 18.17 -1.33 14.91
C ASN A 68 17.68 -0.50 16.12
N ALA A 69 17.65 0.83 16.01
CA ALA A 69 17.12 1.69 17.07
C ALA A 69 15.63 1.38 17.33
N ALA A 70 14.81 1.25 16.28
CA ALA A 70 13.41 0.86 16.39
C ALA A 70 13.22 -0.50 17.09
N THR A 71 14.15 -1.46 16.90
CA THR A 71 14.09 -2.74 17.64
C THR A 71 14.41 -2.64 19.14
N ASN A 72 14.95 -1.53 19.60
CA ASN A 72 15.22 -1.26 21.01
C ASN A 72 14.21 -0.30 21.64
N ASP A 73 13.28 0.25 20.85
CA ASP A 73 12.21 1.10 21.33
C ASP A 73 10.96 0.27 21.66
N ARG A 74 10.61 0.24 22.95
CA ARG A 74 9.45 -0.50 23.43
C ARG A 74 8.13 0.04 22.88
N TYR A 75 7.99 1.37 22.77
CA TYR A 75 6.76 1.97 22.27
C TYR A 75 6.54 1.63 20.80
N PHE A 76 7.61 1.71 20.00
CA PHE A 76 7.58 1.26 18.62
C PHE A 76 7.18 -0.22 18.50
N LEU A 77 7.78 -1.10 19.31
CA LEU A 77 7.49 -2.53 19.25
C LEU A 77 6.05 -2.87 19.65
N ASP A 78 5.49 -2.19 20.64
CA ASP A 78 4.10 -2.39 21.05
C ASP A 78 3.13 -1.96 19.92
N GLN A 79 3.41 -0.83 19.24
CA GLN A 79 2.66 -0.40 18.06
C GLN A 79 2.80 -1.40 16.89
N TYR A 80 4.03 -1.83 16.60
CA TYR A 80 4.33 -2.81 15.57
C TYR A 80 3.56 -4.12 15.79
N ASP A 81 3.59 -4.66 17.01
CA ASP A 81 2.90 -5.92 17.31
C ASP A 81 1.38 -5.78 17.16
N ARG A 82 0.80 -4.64 17.56
CA ARG A 82 -0.63 -4.36 17.37
C ARG A 82 -0.99 -4.33 15.88
N VAL A 83 -0.25 -3.57 15.07
CA VAL A 83 -0.49 -3.45 13.62
C VAL A 83 -0.35 -4.81 12.95
N MET A 84 0.69 -5.59 13.30
CA MET A 84 0.88 -6.92 12.71
C MET A 84 -0.22 -7.91 13.13
N HIS A 85 -0.73 -7.80 14.35
CA HIS A 85 -1.88 -8.59 14.80
C HIS A 85 -3.16 -8.22 14.04
N GLU A 86 -3.42 -6.94 13.82
CA GLU A 86 -4.57 -6.48 13.02
C GLU A 86 -4.46 -6.91 11.56
N PHE A 87 -3.27 -6.78 10.97
CA PHE A 87 -2.98 -7.24 9.61
C PHE A 87 -3.19 -8.76 9.47
N ASP A 88 -2.72 -9.55 10.43
CA ASP A 88 -2.92 -11.00 10.45
C ASP A 88 -4.38 -11.39 10.61
N ARG A 89 -5.12 -10.66 11.45
CA ARG A 89 -6.56 -10.86 11.65
C ARG A 89 -7.30 -10.60 10.34
N TYR A 90 -7.02 -9.46 9.69
CA TYR A 90 -7.63 -9.06 8.42
C TYR A 90 -7.41 -10.12 7.33
N LEU A 91 -6.16 -10.56 7.12
CA LEU A 91 -5.83 -11.53 6.07
C LEU A 91 -6.36 -12.94 6.32
N LYS A 92 -6.73 -13.28 7.56
CA LYS A 92 -7.29 -14.59 7.93
C LYS A 92 -8.81 -14.56 8.07
N GLU A 93 -9.43 -13.40 7.89
CA GLU A 93 -10.86 -13.24 8.06
C GLU A 93 -11.60 -13.91 6.91
N ASN A 94 -12.28 -15.02 7.22
CA ASN A 94 -13.13 -15.75 6.26
C ASN A 94 -14.63 -15.49 6.51
N ASP A 95 -14.95 -14.79 7.60
CA ASP A 95 -16.32 -14.53 8.07
C ASP A 95 -16.76 -13.09 7.73
N THR A 96 -16.43 -12.65 6.51
CA THR A 96 -16.70 -11.30 6.02
C THR A 96 -18.20 -11.08 5.79
N TRP A 97 -18.59 -9.82 5.55
CA TRP A 97 -19.97 -9.52 5.19
C TRP A 97 -20.40 -10.26 3.91
N PHE A 98 -19.53 -10.31 2.89
CA PHE A 98 -19.85 -10.98 1.62
C PHE A 98 -20.06 -12.48 1.80
N SER A 99 -19.21 -13.18 2.57
CA SER A 99 -19.36 -14.63 2.77
C SER A 99 -20.65 -14.98 3.53
N LYS A 100 -21.11 -14.08 4.41
CA LYS A 100 -22.40 -14.23 5.13
C LYS A 100 -23.61 -13.92 4.26
N SER A 101 -23.55 -12.85 3.47
CA SER A 101 -24.69 -12.36 2.69
C SER A 101 -24.87 -13.10 1.37
N TYR A 102 -23.79 -13.60 0.78
CA TYR A 102 -23.78 -14.28 -0.52
C TYR A 102 -22.92 -15.55 -0.48
N PRO A 103 -23.24 -16.52 0.41
CA PRO A 103 -22.44 -17.74 0.56
C PRO A 103 -22.29 -18.53 -0.75
N ASP A 104 -23.33 -18.53 -1.59
CA ASP A 104 -23.35 -19.24 -2.87
C ASP A 104 -22.46 -18.60 -3.96
N LEU A 105 -21.94 -17.39 -3.73
CA LEU A 105 -21.09 -16.65 -4.68
C LEU A 105 -19.64 -16.53 -4.22
N THR A 106 -19.26 -17.21 -3.12
CA THR A 106 -17.91 -17.12 -2.54
C THR A 106 -16.81 -17.71 -3.44
N ASP A 107 -17.17 -18.65 -4.32
CA ASP A 107 -16.27 -19.25 -5.31
C ASP A 107 -16.24 -18.49 -6.66
N GLU A 108 -17.08 -17.47 -6.83
CA GLU A 108 -17.11 -16.65 -8.05
C GLU A 108 -16.05 -15.55 -8.01
N LEU A 109 -15.56 -15.14 -9.17
CA LEU A 109 -14.54 -14.09 -9.28
C LEU A 109 -15.02 -12.93 -10.15
N MET A 110 -15.11 -11.74 -9.56
CA MET A 110 -15.52 -10.51 -10.25
C MET A 110 -14.32 -9.78 -10.82
N ALA A 111 -14.31 -9.51 -12.12
CA ALA A 111 -13.28 -8.68 -12.74
C ALA A 111 -13.74 -7.23 -12.83
N TYR A 112 -13.00 -6.31 -12.19
CA TYR A 112 -13.28 -4.88 -12.23
C TYR A 112 -12.26 -4.14 -13.11
N PHE A 113 -12.71 -3.73 -14.30
CA PHE A 113 -11.90 -2.99 -15.26
C PHE A 113 -12.04 -1.49 -15.03
N SER A 114 -10.92 -0.80 -14.87
CA SER A 114 -10.86 0.66 -14.87
C SER A 114 -9.56 1.11 -15.53
N PHE A 115 -9.59 2.31 -16.13
CA PHE A 115 -8.37 2.95 -16.59
C PHE A 115 -7.51 3.41 -15.41
N GLU A 116 -8.13 3.83 -14.30
CA GLU A 116 -7.44 4.43 -13.16
C GLU A 116 -7.82 3.75 -11.85
N PHE A 117 -6.91 3.75 -10.88
CA PHE A 117 -7.15 3.30 -9.50
C PHE A 117 -6.39 4.17 -8.49
N GLY A 118 -7.09 5.11 -7.88
CA GLY A 118 -6.58 6.02 -6.85
C GLY A 118 -6.47 5.34 -5.49
N LEU A 119 -5.47 4.47 -5.35
CA LEU A 119 -5.23 3.74 -4.10
C LEU A 119 -4.44 4.62 -3.12
N HIS A 120 -3.25 5.06 -3.52
CA HIS A 120 -2.34 5.84 -2.71
C HIS A 120 -1.44 6.71 -3.60
N GLU A 121 -0.94 7.84 -3.09
CA GLU A 121 -0.08 8.77 -3.84
C GLU A 121 1.24 8.16 -4.30
N SER A 122 1.75 7.15 -3.56
CA SER A 122 2.92 6.35 -3.97
C SER A 122 2.67 5.49 -5.22
N LEU A 123 1.41 5.40 -5.68
CA LEU A 123 0.98 4.68 -6.87
C LEU A 123 0.38 5.66 -7.87
N MET A 124 1.19 6.06 -8.85
CA MET A 124 0.82 7.05 -9.87
C MET A 124 -0.04 6.46 -11.00
N VAL A 125 -1.17 5.86 -10.64
CA VAL A 125 -2.09 5.19 -11.58
C VAL A 125 -3.49 5.81 -11.61
N TYR A 126 -3.59 7.10 -11.26
CA TYR A 126 -4.82 7.89 -11.39
C TYR A 126 -4.54 9.37 -11.64
N ALA A 127 -5.54 10.08 -12.17
CA ALA A 127 -5.50 11.51 -12.45
C ALA A 127 -6.61 12.29 -11.75
N GLY A 128 -7.75 11.65 -11.45
CA GLY A 128 -8.89 12.37 -10.87
C GLY A 128 -9.97 11.48 -10.24
N GLY A 129 -11.21 11.98 -10.24
CA GLY A 129 -12.32 11.39 -9.49
C GLY A 129 -12.69 9.97 -9.89
N LEU A 130 -12.49 9.58 -11.16
CA LEU A 130 -12.69 8.19 -11.61
C LEU A 130 -11.77 7.24 -10.84
N GLY A 131 -10.48 7.57 -10.77
CA GLY A 131 -9.51 6.77 -10.03
C GLY A 131 -9.81 6.73 -8.54
N ILE A 132 -10.17 7.85 -7.92
CA ILE A 132 -10.54 7.85 -6.49
C ILE A 132 -11.72 6.89 -6.24
N LEU A 133 -12.78 6.99 -7.04
CA LEU A 133 -13.95 6.10 -6.89
C LEU A 133 -13.59 4.63 -7.08
N SER A 134 -12.84 4.29 -8.12
CA SER A 134 -12.43 2.91 -8.37
C SER A 134 -11.48 2.39 -7.27
N GLY A 135 -10.58 3.23 -6.75
CA GLY A 135 -9.71 2.91 -5.63
C GLY A 135 -10.49 2.63 -4.35
N ASP A 136 -11.50 3.44 -4.04
CA ASP A 136 -12.36 3.25 -2.87
C ASP A 136 -13.24 2.01 -3.01
N HIS A 137 -13.73 1.71 -4.21
CA HIS A 137 -14.39 0.42 -4.48
C HIS A 137 -13.47 -0.77 -4.18
N LEU A 138 -12.17 -0.70 -4.49
CA LEU A 138 -11.23 -1.79 -4.18
C LEU A 138 -10.99 -1.94 -2.69
N LYS A 139 -10.85 -0.83 -1.96
CA LYS A 139 -10.67 -0.84 -0.50
C LYS A 139 -11.90 -1.46 0.17
N GLU A 140 -13.09 -0.98 -0.18
CA GLU A 140 -14.35 -1.47 0.38
C GLU A 140 -14.61 -2.93 -0.03
N ALA A 141 -14.34 -3.31 -1.28
CA ALA A 141 -14.44 -4.70 -1.72
C ALA A 141 -13.52 -5.62 -0.90
N SER A 142 -12.31 -5.16 -0.57
CA SER A 142 -11.39 -5.89 0.29
C SER A 142 -11.95 -6.04 1.71
N ASP A 143 -12.46 -4.96 2.31
CA ASP A 143 -13.01 -4.97 3.68
C ASP A 143 -14.29 -5.82 3.79
N LEU A 144 -15.13 -5.81 2.76
CA LEU A 144 -16.34 -6.65 2.68
C LEU A 144 -16.03 -8.11 2.31
N GLY A 145 -14.80 -8.42 1.88
CA GLY A 145 -14.39 -9.74 1.43
C GLY A 145 -15.03 -10.18 0.11
N ILE A 146 -15.27 -9.22 -0.80
CA ILE A 146 -15.79 -9.49 -2.14
C ILE A 146 -14.66 -10.13 -2.98
N PRO A 147 -14.88 -11.29 -3.63
CA PRO A 147 -13.88 -11.94 -4.48
C PRO A 147 -13.73 -11.16 -5.79
N LEU A 148 -12.93 -10.09 -5.76
CA LEU A 148 -12.77 -9.12 -6.83
C LEU A 148 -11.30 -9.00 -7.27
N VAL A 149 -11.09 -8.97 -8.59
CA VAL A 149 -9.80 -8.71 -9.22
C VAL A 149 -9.89 -7.44 -10.06
N ALA A 150 -9.09 -6.45 -9.68
CA ALA A 150 -8.91 -5.21 -10.43
C ALA A 150 -8.02 -5.44 -11.65
N VAL A 151 -8.42 -4.90 -12.80
CA VAL A 151 -7.63 -4.92 -14.04
C VAL A 151 -7.51 -3.48 -14.56
N GLY A 152 -6.28 -3.03 -14.73
CA GLY A 152 -5.97 -1.69 -15.22
C GLY A 152 -4.57 -1.64 -15.84
N PHE A 153 -4.01 -0.43 -15.92
CA PHE A 153 -2.73 -0.19 -16.57
C PHE A 153 -1.67 0.24 -15.56
N VAL A 154 -0.42 -0.09 -15.88
CA VAL A 154 0.76 0.49 -15.21
C VAL A 154 1.25 1.62 -16.10
N TYR A 155 0.99 2.86 -15.68
CA TYR A 155 1.42 4.05 -16.40
C TYR A 155 2.87 4.40 -16.06
N THR A 156 3.72 4.59 -17.07
CA THR A 156 5.14 4.91 -16.86
C THR A 156 5.35 6.28 -16.22
N TYR A 157 4.51 7.27 -16.54
CA TYR A 157 4.71 8.67 -16.13
C TYR A 157 3.57 9.24 -15.27
N GLY A 158 2.59 8.41 -14.90
CA GLY A 158 1.38 8.87 -14.23
C GLY A 158 0.64 9.97 -15.01
N TYR A 159 0.12 10.97 -14.29
CA TYR A 159 -0.54 12.14 -14.88
C TYR A 159 0.46 13.27 -15.19
N PHE A 160 0.85 14.07 -14.19
CA PHE A 160 2.01 14.98 -14.19
C PHE A 160 2.20 15.56 -12.78
N SER A 161 3.39 16.07 -12.47
CA SER A 161 3.62 16.95 -11.31
C SER A 161 3.35 18.39 -11.69
N GLN A 162 2.51 19.05 -10.89
CA GLN A 162 2.13 20.44 -11.11
C GLN A 162 3.11 21.36 -10.39
N ARG A 163 3.75 22.26 -11.15
CA ARG A 163 4.55 23.36 -10.60
C ARG A 163 3.95 24.69 -11.00
N ILE A 164 3.62 25.53 -10.00
CA ILE A 164 3.13 26.88 -10.24
C ILE A 164 4.32 27.85 -10.12
N SER A 165 4.57 28.62 -11.18
CA SER A 165 5.62 29.64 -11.20
C SER A 165 5.21 30.90 -10.43
N GLU A 166 6.16 31.78 -10.14
CA GLU A 166 5.92 33.05 -9.42
C GLU A 166 4.93 33.98 -10.14
N ASP A 167 4.82 33.88 -11.47
CA ASP A 167 3.86 34.61 -12.31
C ASP A 167 2.51 33.90 -12.46
N GLY A 168 2.29 32.81 -11.71
CA GLY A 168 1.01 32.10 -11.63
C GLY A 168 0.75 31.11 -12.78
N TRP A 169 1.72 30.87 -13.65
CA TRP A 169 1.58 29.86 -14.72
C TRP A 169 1.79 28.45 -14.20
N GLN A 170 1.01 27.52 -14.75
CA GLN A 170 1.19 26.10 -14.50
C GLN A 170 2.20 25.50 -15.47
N HIS A 171 3.18 24.79 -14.92
CA HIS A 171 4.05 23.87 -15.62
C HIS A 171 3.69 22.43 -15.26
N ALA A 172 3.72 21.55 -16.26
CA ALA A 172 3.50 20.11 -16.10
C ALA A 172 4.82 19.39 -16.36
N ASP A 173 5.37 18.78 -15.31
CA ASP A 173 6.60 18.00 -15.38
C ASP A 173 6.26 16.51 -15.25
N ASN A 174 6.90 15.65 -16.05
CA ASN A 174 6.76 14.21 -15.87
C ASN A 174 7.42 13.80 -14.55
N VAL A 175 6.76 12.91 -13.80
CA VAL A 175 7.37 12.31 -12.62
C VAL A 175 8.14 11.07 -13.08
N PRO A 176 9.48 11.06 -12.96
CA PRO A 176 10.31 9.94 -13.41
C PRO A 176 10.20 8.70 -12.53
#